data_AF-A0A6M9PTS7-F1
#
_entry.id   AF-A0A6M9PTS7-F1
#
_cell.length_a   1.000
_cell.length_b   1.000
_cell.length_c   1.000
_cell.angle_alpha   90.00
_cell.angle_beta   90.00
_cell.angle_gamma   90.00
#
_symmetry.space_group_name_H-M   'P 1'
#
loop_
_entity.id
_entity.type
_entity.pdbx_description
1 polymer ?
#
loop_
_entity_poly.entity_id
_entity_poly.type
_entity_poly.pdbx_seq_one_letter_code
_entity_poly.pdbx_strand_id
1 'polypeptide(L)'
;MNHPLTTIFSKAKLNIAVLVAILLFAVLGKIIFPEFTNRVFETADQLISELILLFVAITLGAFIPQFKWVVLGVIATYIAAAVAIQIGVFSALRFFTTDYLLAVLIVVLGFAAIANLYRRYRELGL
;
A
#
# COMPACT_ATOMS: atom_id res chain seq x y z
N MET A 1 31.63 -15.39 -0.99
CA MET A 1 30.46 -16.29 -1.01
C MET A 1 29.20 -15.44 -1.12
N ASN A 2 28.46 -15.59 -2.21
CA ASN A 2 27.24 -14.82 -2.45
C ASN A 2 26.21 -15.22 -1.40
N HIS A 3 25.79 -14.27 -0.56
CA HIS A 3 24.59 -14.43 0.26
C HIS A 3 23.42 -13.75 -0.45
N PRO A 4 22.72 -14.46 -1.36
CA PRO A 4 21.56 -13.90 -2.07
C PRO A 4 20.49 -13.40 -1.09
N LEU A 5 20.27 -14.11 0.01
CA LEU A 5 19.31 -13.72 1.05
C LEU A 5 19.67 -12.37 1.71
N THR A 6 20.92 -12.17 2.16
CA THR A 6 21.30 -10.90 2.80
C THR A 6 21.26 -9.73 1.81
N THR A 7 21.49 -9.99 0.52
CA THR A 7 21.39 -9.01 -0.56
C THR A 7 19.92 -8.61 -0.83
N ILE A 8 19.00 -9.58 -0.82
CA ILE A 8 17.55 -9.35 -0.91
C ILE A 8 17.09 -8.51 0.27
N PHE A 9 17.38 -8.94 1.51
CA PHE A 9 16.98 -8.22 2.72
C PHE A 9 17.55 -6.81 2.76
N SER A 10 18.82 -6.62 2.35
CA SER A 10 19.45 -5.30 2.32
C SER A 10 18.77 -4.34 1.33
N LYS A 11 18.39 -4.84 0.15
CA LYS A 11 17.73 -4.02 -0.87
C LYS A 11 16.25 -3.84 -0.55
N ALA A 12 15.55 -4.86 -0.05
CA ALA A 12 14.11 -4.93 0.13
C ALA A 12 13.59 -4.31 1.44
N LYS A 13 14.45 -3.68 2.24
CA LYS A 13 14.09 -3.09 3.55
C LYS A 13 12.80 -2.26 3.51
N LEU A 14 12.65 -1.41 2.49
CA LEU A 14 11.48 -0.54 2.39
C LEU A 14 10.19 -1.33 2.09
N ASN A 15 10.26 -2.38 1.26
CA ASN A 15 9.09 -3.22 0.96
C ASN A 15 8.63 -3.93 2.24
N ILE A 16 9.57 -4.53 2.97
CA ILE A 16 9.30 -5.22 4.23
C ILE A 16 8.77 -4.23 5.27
N ALA A 17 9.36 -3.03 5.37
CA ALA A 17 8.88 -2.00 6.28
C ALA A 17 7.43 -1.60 6.00
N VAL A 18 7.04 -1.44 4.72
CA VAL A 18 5.65 -1.17 4.32
C VAL A 18 4.72 -2.30 4.75
N LEU A 19 5.08 -3.55 4.44
CA LEU A 19 4.25 -4.71 4.80
C LEU A 19 4.11 -4.89 6.32
N VAL A 20 5.20 -4.70 7.07
CA VAL A 20 5.19 -4.74 8.53
C VAL A 20 4.35 -3.60 9.09
N ALA A 21 4.43 -2.39 8.53
CA ALA A 21 3.60 -1.27 8.97
C ALA A 21 2.10 -1.56 8.76
N ILE A 22 1.71 -2.15 7.62
CA ILE A 22 0.33 -2.58 7.37
C ILE A 22 -0.11 -3.65 8.37
N LEU A 23 0.76 -4.63 8.65
CA LEU A 23 0.46 -5.68 9.63
C LEU A 23 0.28 -5.10 11.04
N LEU A 24 1.18 -4.20 11.46
CA LEU A 24 1.08 -3.53 12.75
C LEU A 24 -0.19 -2.68 12.84
N PHE A 25 -0.55 -1.98 11.76
CA PHE A 25 -1.81 -1.24 11.67
C PHE A 25 -3.02 -2.17 11.84
N ALA A 26 -3.02 -3.34 11.19
CA ALA A 26 -4.08 -4.33 11.32
C ALA A 26 -4.22 -4.85 12.76
N VAL A 27 -3.11 -5.28 13.37
CA VAL A 27 -3.11 -5.90 14.69
C VAL A 27 -3.44 -4.88 15.78
N LEU A 28 -2.75 -3.74 15.80
CA LEU A 28 -2.98 -2.69 16.80
C LEU A 28 -4.34 -2.03 16.60
N GLY A 29 -4.72 -1.76 15.35
CA GLY A 29 -6.02 -1.17 15.02
C GLY A 29 -7.17 -2.04 15.48
N LYS A 30 -7.09 -3.36 15.30
CA LYS A 30 -8.11 -4.30 15.78
C LYS A 30 -8.26 -4.30 17.31
N ILE A 31 -7.20 -3.99 18.06
CA ILE A 31 -7.23 -3.93 19.52
C ILE A 31 -7.76 -2.57 20.00
N ILE A 32 -7.35 -1.47 19.39
CA ILE A 32 -7.64 -0.10 19.86
C ILE A 32 -8.94 0.45 19.25
N PHE A 33 -9.17 0.23 17.95
CA PHE A 33 -10.29 0.77 17.18
C PHE A 33 -10.91 -0.30 16.23
N PRO A 34 -11.49 -1.38 16.79
CA PRO A 34 -11.90 -2.57 16.02
C PRO A 34 -12.87 -2.27 14.89
N GLU A 35 -13.90 -1.45 15.11
CA GLU A 35 -14.90 -1.15 14.09
C GLU A 35 -14.31 -0.40 12.89
N PHE A 36 -13.48 0.62 13.16
CA PHE A 36 -12.80 1.39 12.12
C PHE A 36 -11.85 0.51 11.32
N THR A 37 -11.01 -0.28 11.99
CA THR A 37 -10.06 -1.17 11.32
C THR A 37 -10.77 -2.22 10.49
N ASN A 38 -11.85 -2.84 10.99
CA ASN A 38 -12.62 -3.81 10.22
C ASN A 38 -13.22 -3.19 8.95
N ARG A 39 -13.85 -2.00 9.05
CA ARG A 39 -14.39 -1.31 7.86
C ARG A 39 -13.31 -1.04 6.81
N VAL A 40 -12.13 -0.61 7.23
CA VAL A 40 -11.00 -0.35 6.31
C VAL A 40 -10.56 -1.64 5.61
N PHE A 41 -10.44 -2.75 6.33
CA PHE A 41 -10.01 -4.03 5.75
C PHE A 41 -11.08 -4.73 4.91
N GLU A 42 -12.37 -4.60 5.26
CA GLU A 42 -13.48 -5.04 4.42
C GLU A 42 -13.53 -4.25 3.11
N THR A 43 -13.33 -2.93 3.19
CA THR A 43 -13.22 -2.07 2.00
C THR A 43 -12.00 -2.44 1.17
N ALA A 44 -10.86 -2.72 1.81
CA ALA A 44 -9.65 -3.15 1.12
C ALA A 44 -9.87 -4.48 0.36
N ASP A 45 -10.58 -5.44 0.96
CA ASP A 45 -10.92 -6.72 0.31
C ASP A 45 -11.81 -6.53 -0.92
N GLN A 46 -12.80 -5.65 -0.83
CA GLN A 46 -13.63 -5.25 -1.97
C GLN A 46 -12.80 -4.59 -3.08
N LEU A 47 -11.90 -3.68 -2.71
CA LEU A 47 -10.99 -2.98 -3.64
C LEU A 47 -10.02 -3.94 -4.36
N ILE A 48 -9.63 -5.06 -3.73
CA ILE A 48 -8.80 -6.08 -4.38
C ILE A 48 -9.58 -6.81 -5.47
N SER A 49 -10.88 -6.97 -5.27
CA SER A 49 -11.78 -7.54 -6.28
C SER A 49 -11.94 -6.60 -7.49
N GLU A 50 -11.67 -5.29 -7.32
CA GLU A 50 -11.56 -4.33 -8.42
C GLU A 50 -10.20 -4.46 -9.13
N LEU A 51 -10.19 -5.25 -10.20
CA LEU A 51 -8.99 -5.61 -10.94
C LEU A 51 -8.18 -4.41 -11.46
N ILE A 52 -8.83 -3.26 -11.73
CA ILE A 52 -8.16 -2.04 -12.21
C ILE A 52 -7.19 -1.50 -11.15
N LEU A 53 -7.64 -1.34 -9.90
CA LEU A 53 -6.79 -0.81 -8.83
C LEU A 53 -5.64 -1.76 -8.55
N LEU A 54 -5.92 -3.07 -8.56
CA LEU A 54 -4.92 -4.12 -8.39
C LEU A 54 -3.83 -4.03 -9.47
N PHE A 55 -4.21 -3.89 -10.75
CA PHE A 55 -3.25 -3.70 -11.84
C PHE A 55 -2.42 -2.44 -11.68
N VAL A 56 -3.01 -1.32 -11.30
CA VAL A 56 -2.27 -0.06 -11.05
C VAL A 56 -1.25 -0.26 -9.93
N ALA A 57 -1.65 -0.86 -8.80
CA ALA A 57 -0.76 -1.11 -7.68
C ALA A 57 0.43 -2.00 -8.06
N ILE A 58 0.16 -3.11 -8.76
CA ILE A 58 1.20 -4.04 -9.22
C ILE A 58 2.13 -3.36 -10.23
N THR A 59 1.59 -2.60 -11.19
CA THR A 59 2.43 -1.94 -12.20
C THR A 59 3.33 -0.87 -11.57
N LEU A 60 2.83 -0.09 -10.61
CA LEU A 60 3.64 0.86 -9.85
C LEU A 60 4.81 0.17 -9.13
N GLY A 61 4.55 -0.98 -8.48
CA GLY A 61 5.59 -1.75 -7.79
C GLY A 61 6.58 -2.44 -8.73
N ALA A 62 6.11 -2.98 -9.85
CA ALA A 62 6.93 -3.78 -10.77
C ALA A 62 7.73 -2.93 -11.77
N PHE A 63 7.23 -1.76 -12.21
CA PHE A 63 7.88 -1.03 -13.29
C PHE A 63 8.69 0.18 -12.84
N ILE A 64 8.46 0.71 -11.64
CA ILE A 64 9.22 1.85 -11.12
C ILE A 64 10.55 1.35 -10.50
N PRO A 65 11.73 1.74 -11.03
CA PRO A 65 13.01 1.18 -10.58
C PRO A 65 13.28 1.43 -9.10
N GLN A 66 12.92 2.61 -8.61
CA GLN A 66 13.17 3.07 -7.25
C GLN A 66 11.87 3.11 -6.44
N PHE A 67 11.61 2.04 -5.69
CA PHE A 67 10.39 1.88 -4.88
C PHE A 67 10.13 3.02 -3.88
N LYS A 68 11.17 3.72 -3.41
CA LYS A 68 11.03 4.90 -2.56
C LYS A 68 10.13 5.98 -3.17
N TRP A 69 10.17 6.18 -4.49
CA TRP A 69 9.32 7.16 -5.16
C TRP A 69 7.86 6.70 -5.24
N VAL A 70 7.63 5.39 -5.34
CA VAL A 70 6.28 4.82 -5.27
C VAL A 70 5.68 5.11 -3.91
N VAL A 71 6.41 4.76 -2.84
CA VAL A 71 5.95 4.99 -1.46
C VAL A 71 5.69 6.48 -1.20
N LEU A 72 6.63 7.35 -1.57
CA LEU A 72 6.46 8.80 -1.38
C LEU A 72 5.29 9.36 -2.20
N GLY A 73 5.16 8.96 -3.47
CA GLY A 73 4.08 9.43 -4.34
C GLY A 73 2.71 8.98 -3.84
N VAL A 74 2.58 7.72 -3.44
CA VAL A 74 1.33 7.16 -2.92
C VAL A 74 0.93 7.82 -1.59
N ILE A 75 1.88 8.03 -0.68
CA ILE A 75 1.63 8.75 0.59
C ILE A 75 1.27 10.22 0.31
N ALA A 76 1.98 10.90 -0.59
CA ALA A 76 1.69 12.30 -0.92
C ALA A 76 0.28 12.47 -1.52
N THR A 77 -0.11 11.58 -2.44
CA THR A 77 -1.46 11.56 -3.01
C THR A 77 -2.51 11.28 -1.94
N TYR A 78 -2.26 10.36 -1.02
CA TYR A 78 -3.15 10.11 0.12
C TYR A 78 -3.33 11.35 0.98
N ILE A 79 -2.24 12.03 1.36
CA ILE A 79 -2.32 13.24 2.19
C ILE A 79 -3.09 14.34 1.45
N ALA A 80 -2.79 14.57 0.17
CA ALA A 80 -3.49 15.58 -0.64
C ALA A 80 -4.99 15.28 -0.74
N ALA A 81 -5.36 14.02 -0.99
CA ALA A 81 -6.75 13.59 -1.05
C ALA A 81 -7.45 13.71 0.33
N ALA A 82 -6.77 13.37 1.42
CA ALA A 82 -7.31 13.50 2.77
C ALA A 82 -7.58 14.97 3.13
N VAL A 83 -6.66 15.87 2.78
CA VAL A 83 -6.85 17.32 2.94
C VAL A 83 -8.03 17.79 2.10
N ALA A 84 -8.11 17.38 0.83
CA ALA A 84 -9.22 17.74 -0.06
C ALA A 84 -10.59 17.28 0.46
N ILE A 85 -10.67 16.10 1.09
CA ILE A 85 -11.88 15.64 1.79
C ILE A 85 -12.22 16.59 2.95
N GLN A 86 -11.25 16.95 3.79
CA GLN A 86 -11.48 17.81 4.97
C GLN A 86 -11.95 19.22 4.61
N ILE A 87 -11.43 19.80 3.54
CA ILE A 87 -11.85 21.14 3.07
C ILE A 87 -13.12 21.10 2.21
N GLY A 88 -13.75 19.91 2.06
CA GLY A 88 -15.03 19.77 1.39
C GLY A 88 -14.97 19.83 -0.14
N VAL A 89 -13.80 19.65 -0.77
CA VAL A 89 -13.69 19.61 -2.26
C VAL A 89 -14.54 18.48 -2.84
N PHE A 90 -14.68 17.37 -2.11
CA PHE A 90 -15.50 16.22 -2.49
C PHE A 90 -16.87 16.17 -1.80
N SER A 91 -17.37 17.30 -1.29
CA SER A 91 -18.67 17.35 -0.59
C SER A 91 -19.86 16.87 -1.44
N ALA A 92 -19.76 16.93 -2.76
CA ALA A 92 -20.74 16.35 -3.69
C ALA A 92 -20.58 14.83 -3.93
N LEU A 93 -19.40 14.25 -3.66
CA LEU A 93 -19.09 12.83 -3.82
C LEU A 93 -19.20 12.12 -2.47
N ARG A 94 -20.40 11.62 -2.17
CA ARG A 94 -20.75 10.99 -0.88
C ARG A 94 -19.95 9.73 -0.52
N PHE A 95 -19.26 9.13 -1.49
CA PHE A 95 -18.49 7.89 -1.33
C PHE A 95 -17.03 8.12 -0.93
N PHE A 96 -16.54 9.37 -1.01
CA PHE A 96 -15.15 9.70 -0.71
C PHE A 96 -14.96 9.95 0.80
N THR A 97 -14.80 8.85 1.55
CA THR A 97 -14.53 8.88 2.99
C THR A 97 -13.05 8.66 3.28
N THR A 98 -12.60 9.09 4.46
CA THR A 98 -11.23 8.84 4.93
C THR A 98 -10.93 7.35 5.09
N ASP A 99 -11.93 6.56 5.53
CA ASP A 99 -11.85 5.10 5.67
C ASP A 99 -11.56 4.45 4.31
N TYR A 100 -12.30 4.86 3.27
CA TYR A 100 -12.09 4.40 1.89
C TYR A 100 -10.70 4.78 1.36
N LEU A 101 -10.29 6.03 1.57
CA LEU A 101 -8.99 6.52 1.13
C LEU A 101 -7.83 5.78 1.81
N LEU A 102 -7.98 5.42 3.09
CA LEU A 102 -7.01 4.61 3.81
C LEU A 102 -6.96 3.17 3.30
N ALA A 103 -8.12 2.58 2.94
CA ALA A 103 -8.17 1.26 2.32
C ALA A 103 -7.43 1.26 0.97
N VAL A 104 -7.66 2.26 0.11
CA VAL A 104 -6.91 2.44 -1.15
C VAL A 104 -5.41 2.56 -0.89
N LEU A 105 -4.99 3.33 0.11
CA LEU A 105 -3.57 3.45 0.50
C LEU A 105 -2.96 2.09 0.85
N ILE A 106 -3.64 1.31 1.69
CA ILE A 106 -3.16 0.00 2.14
C ILE A 106 -3.07 -0.99 0.98
N VAL A 107 -4.10 -1.05 0.12
CA VAL A 107 -4.10 -1.92 -1.06
C VAL A 107 -2.96 -1.54 -2.01
N VAL A 108 -2.85 -0.26 -2.38
CA VAL A 108 -1.83 0.18 -3.33
C VAL A 108 -0.42 -0.06 -2.80
N LEU A 109 -0.13 0.32 -1.55
CA LEU A 109 1.18 0.09 -0.94
C LEU A 109 1.50 -1.39 -0.75
N GLY A 110 0.52 -2.19 -0.33
CA GLY A 110 0.68 -3.63 -0.11
C GLY A 110 1.04 -4.37 -1.40
N PHE A 111 0.23 -4.22 -2.45
CA PHE A 111 0.48 -4.89 -3.72
C PHE A 111 1.71 -4.33 -4.44
N ALA A 112 1.97 -3.03 -4.37
CA ALA A 112 3.19 -2.46 -4.92
C ALA A 112 4.45 -3.00 -4.21
N ALA A 113 4.42 -3.17 -2.89
CA ALA A 113 5.53 -3.75 -2.13
C ALA A 113 5.79 -5.21 -2.52
N ILE A 114 4.73 -6.02 -2.66
CA ILE A 114 4.83 -7.43 -3.08
C ILE A 114 5.34 -7.53 -4.53
N ALA A 115 4.81 -6.74 -5.45
CA ALA A 115 5.25 -6.73 -6.84
C ALA A 115 6.72 -6.31 -6.98
N ASN A 116 7.14 -5.29 -6.23
CA ASN A 116 8.53 -4.86 -6.21
C ASN A 116 9.48 -5.90 -5.56
N LEU A 117 9.00 -6.64 -4.54
CA LEU A 117 9.74 -7.79 -4.01
C LEU A 117 9.91 -8.84 -5.11
N TYR A 118 8.82 -9.26 -5.76
CA TYR A 118 8.84 -10.29 -6.80
C TYR A 118 9.80 -9.94 -7.94
N ARG A 119 9.78 -8.68 -8.41
CA ARG A 119 10.74 -8.18 -9.39
C ARG A 119 12.19 -8.42 -8.96
N ARG A 120 12.52 -8.12 -7.70
CA ARG A 120 13.88 -8.24 -7.18
C ARG A 120 14.32 -9.68 -7.01
N TYR A 121 13.40 -10.57 -6.62
CA TYR A 121 13.65 -12.01 -6.65
C TYR A 121 14.01 -12.45 -8.07
N ARG A 122 13.19 -12.08 -9.05
CA ARG A 122 13.43 -12.39 -10.47
C ARG A 122 14.74 -11.82 -11.01
N GLU A 123 15.08 -10.58 -10.68
CA GLU A 123 16.35 -9.93 -11.08
C GLU A 123 17.59 -10.68 -10.53
N LEU A 124 17.44 -11.44 -9.45
CA LEU A 124 18.50 -12.25 -8.84
C LEU A 124 18.55 -13.69 -9.36
N GLY A 125 17.66 -14.08 -10.27
CA GLY A 125 17.61 -15.43 -10.84
C GLY A 125 17.13 -16.52 -9.88
N LEU A 126 16.35 -16.12 -8.86
CA LEU A 126 15.70 -17.02 -7.88
C LEU A 126 14.18 -17.00 -8.10
#